data_AF-C0EQT0-F1
#
_entry.id   AF-C0EQT0-F1
#
_cell.length_a   1.000
_cell.length_b   1.000
_cell.length_c   1.000
_cell.angle_alpha   90.00
_cell.angle_beta   90.00
_cell.angle_gamma   90.00
#
_symmetry.space_group_name_H-M   'P 1'
#
loop_
_entity.id
_entity.type
_entity.pdbx_description
1 polymer ?
#
loop_
_entity_poly.entity_id
_entity_poly.type
_entity_poly.pdbx_seq_one_letter_code
_entity_poly.pdbx_strand_id
1 'polypeptide(L)'
;MFDNEKLLTSVIPIRTHQPAATVQHIVYAADQNYIRHIGTSMLSVLANNRFPIHFHLLVSGSENYDFDIFNQLENINSNYAITVYHLNTDYFSTLQTTSYFTIACTAGCAYLPYLAI
;
A
#
# COMPACT_ATOMS: atom_id res chain seq x y z
N MET A 1 21.80 3.53 4.09
CA MET A 1 20.98 2.44 3.52
C MET A 1 20.00 2.02 4.60
N PHE A 2 18.71 1.91 4.28
CA PHE A 2 17.71 1.50 5.27
C PHE A 2 17.94 0.04 5.68
N ASP A 3 17.62 -0.27 6.93
CA ASP A 3 17.61 -1.63 7.43
C ASP A 3 16.26 -2.26 7.04
N ASN A 4 16.26 -2.97 5.91
CA ASN A 4 15.04 -3.45 5.26
C ASN A 4 14.15 -4.29 6.18
N GLU A 5 14.76 -5.05 7.09
CA GLU A 5 14.04 -5.90 8.04
C GLU A 5 13.31 -5.08 9.12
N LYS A 6 13.70 -3.81 9.32
CA LYS A 6 13.10 -2.92 10.32
C LYS A 6 12.04 -1.99 9.75
N LEU A 7 11.86 -1.94 8.43
CA LEU A 7 10.91 -1.03 7.79
C LEU A 7 9.46 -1.37 8.08
N LEU A 8 9.15 -2.65 8.27
CA LEU A 8 7.80 -3.16 8.40
C LEU A 8 7.63 -3.94 9.69
N THR A 9 6.44 -3.85 10.28
CA THR A 9 6.01 -4.74 11.37
C THR A 9 5.28 -5.96 10.84
N SER A 10 4.52 -5.82 9.75
CA SER A 10 3.80 -6.93 9.13
C SER A 10 3.50 -6.69 7.64
N VAL A 11 3.27 -7.79 6.93
CA VAL A 11 2.82 -7.81 5.53
C VAL A 11 1.61 -8.73 5.43
N ILE A 12 0.48 -8.19 4.99
CA ILE A 12 -0.80 -8.88 4.97
C ILE A 12 -1.32 -8.91 3.52
N PRO A 13 -1.35 -10.08 2.87
CA PRO A 13 -2.04 -10.22 1.59
C PRO A 13 -3.55 -10.20 1.83
N ILE A 14 -4.21 -9.13 1.40
CA ILE A 14 -5.67 -8.99 1.51
C ILE A 14 -6.37 -9.71 0.37
N ARG A 15 -5.81 -9.60 -0.84
CA ARG A 15 -6.31 -10.28 -2.04
C ARG A 15 -5.16 -10.69 -2.93
N THR A 16 -5.20 -11.93 -3.42
CA THR A 16 -4.24 -12.44 -4.38
C THR A 16 -4.90 -12.58 -5.75
N HIS A 17 -4.12 -12.37 -6.81
CA HIS A 17 -4.54 -12.64 -8.18
C HIS A 17 -3.77 -13.87 -8.71
N GLN A 18 -4.30 -14.54 -9.73
CA GLN A 18 -3.57 -15.61 -10.40
C GLN A 18 -2.39 -15.04 -11.20
N PRO A 19 -1.24 -15.73 -11.25
CA PRO A 19 -0.05 -15.22 -11.93
C PRO A 19 -0.37 -14.82 -13.38
N ALA A 20 -0.17 -13.54 -13.69
CA ALA A 20 -0.30 -13.01 -15.05
C ALA A 20 1.07 -12.62 -15.60
N ALA A 21 1.25 -12.75 -16.92
CA ALA A 21 2.52 -12.47 -17.59
C ALA A 21 2.97 -11.00 -17.44
N THR A 22 2.02 -10.07 -17.27
CA THR A 22 2.29 -8.66 -17.01
C THR A 22 1.30 -8.11 -15.98
N VAL A 23 1.82 -7.67 -14.84
CA VAL A 23 1.04 -7.07 -13.73
C VAL A 23 1.53 -5.64 -13.55
N GLN A 24 0.60 -4.70 -13.40
CA GLN A 24 0.94 -3.32 -13.08
C GLN A 24 0.90 -3.10 -11.58
N HIS A 25 1.93 -2.46 -11.03
CA HIS A 25 2.07 -2.23 -9.60
C HIS A 25 1.77 -0.77 -9.26
N ILE A 26 0.86 -0.55 -8.31
CA ILE A 26 0.50 0.80 -7.82
C ILE A 26 0.70 0.83 -6.32
N VAL A 27 1.37 1.86 -5.82
CA VAL A 27 1.73 2.01 -4.41
C VAL A 27 0.99 3.20 -3.81
N TYR A 28 0.31 2.96 -2.70
CA TYR A 28 -0.24 4.00 -1.84
C TYR A 28 0.49 4.00 -0.51
N ALA A 29 0.77 5.19 0.01
CA ALA A 29 1.26 5.37 1.37
C ALA A 29 0.31 6.30 2.11
N ALA A 30 -0.22 5.86 3.23
CA ALA A 30 -1.19 6.66 3.98
C ALA A 30 -1.29 6.24 5.45
N ASP A 31 -1.79 7.16 6.27
CA ASP A 31 -2.26 6.82 7.61
C ASP A 31 -3.70 6.31 7.60
N GLN A 32 -4.17 5.87 8.77
CA GLN A 32 -5.52 5.32 8.97
C GLN A 32 -6.67 6.20 8.48
N ASN A 33 -6.53 7.52 8.45
CA ASN A 33 -7.62 8.43 8.07
C ASN A 33 -7.85 8.46 6.55
N TYR A 34 -6.93 7.90 5.76
CA TYR A 34 -6.92 8.02 4.30
C TYR A 34 -7.27 6.74 3.55
N ILE A 35 -7.53 5.63 4.24
CA ILE A 35 -7.87 4.33 3.62
C ILE A 35 -9.11 4.41 2.74
N ARG A 36 -10.14 5.13 3.19
CA ARG A 36 -11.35 5.34 2.38
C ARG A 36 -11.06 6.12 1.10
N HIS A 37 -10.16 7.11 1.16
CA HIS A 37 -9.74 7.89 0.00
C HIS A 37 -8.92 7.04 -0.98
N ILE A 38 -8.06 6.14 -0.47
CA ILE A 38 -7.38 5.13 -1.29
C ILE A 38 -8.41 4.26 -2.01
N GLY A 39 -9.44 3.77 -1.31
CA GLY A 39 -10.51 2.99 -1.93
C GLY A 39 -11.17 3.70 -3.11
N THR A 40 -11.48 5.00 -2.98
CA THR A 40 -12.01 5.82 -4.10
C THR A 40 -11.02 5.91 -5.26
N SER A 41 -9.72 6.05 -4.99
CA SER A 41 -8.68 6.08 -6.04
C SER A 41 -8.55 4.72 -6.74
N MET A 42 -8.54 3.63 -5.98
CA MET A 42 -8.50 2.27 -6.54
C MET A 42 -9.72 2.00 -7.42
N LEU A 43 -10.90 2.46 -7.00
CA LEU A 43 -12.13 2.34 -7.78
C LEU A 43 -12.00 3.05 -9.14
N SER A 44 -11.48 4.28 -9.18
CA SER A 44 -11.33 5.02 -10.43
C SER A 44 -10.30 4.36 -11.35
N VAL A 45 -9.20 3.83 -10.80
CA VAL A 45 -8.21 3.06 -11.57
C VAL A 45 -8.84 1.80 -12.15
N LEU A 46 -9.54 1.00 -11.34
CA LEU A 46 -10.14 -0.27 -11.77
C LEU A 46 -11.29 -0.08 -12.76
N ALA A 47 -12.06 1.01 -12.65
CA ALA A 47 -13.13 1.32 -13.59
C ALA A 47 -12.61 1.66 -14.99
N ASN A 48 -11.37 2.14 -15.11
CA ASN A 48 -10.79 2.62 -16.37
C ASN A 48 -9.72 1.69 -16.96
N ASN A 49 -9.37 0.60 -16.26
CA ASN A 49 -8.30 -0.31 -16.68
C ASN A 49 -8.74 -1.77 -16.58
N ARG A 50 -8.29 -2.61 -17.53
CA ARG A 50 -8.65 -4.04 -17.61
C ARG A 50 -7.48 -5.00 -17.39
N PHE A 51 -6.26 -4.48 -17.38
CA PHE A 51 -5.06 -5.26 -17.10
C PHE A 51 -4.99 -5.64 -15.60
N PRO A 52 -4.26 -6.70 -15.23
CA PRO A 52 -4.02 -7.07 -13.84
C PRO A 52 -3.29 -5.95 -13.08
N ILE A 53 -3.81 -5.57 -11.91
CA ILE A 53 -3.20 -4.54 -11.06
C ILE A 53 -2.93 -5.08 -9.65
N HIS A 54 -1.72 -4.90 -9.14
CA HIS A 54 -1.38 -5.16 -7.75
C HIS A 54 -1.22 -3.83 -7.00
N PHE A 55 -2.12 -3.60 -6.04
CA PHE A 55 -2.04 -2.46 -5.14
C PHE A 55 -1.23 -2.80 -3.89
N HIS A 56 -0.24 -1.96 -3.60
CA HIS A 56 0.61 -2.03 -2.41
C HIS A 56 0.24 -0.88 -1.48
N LEU A 57 -0.25 -1.19 -0.27
CA LEU A 57 -0.71 -0.19 0.69
C LEU A 57 0.28 -0.14 1.86
N LEU A 58 1.11 0.90 1.90
CA LEU A 58 1.99 1.20 3.02
C LEU A 58 1.19 1.99 4.07
N VAL A 59 0.87 1.37 5.21
CA VAL A 59 -0.01 1.95 6.22
C VAL A 59 0.71 2.23 7.53
N SER A 60 0.41 3.37 8.16
CA SER A 60 0.91 3.75 9.49
C SER A 60 -0.25 4.02 10.45
N GLY A 61 -0.29 3.37 11.62
CA GLY A 61 -1.33 3.58 12.64
C GLY A 61 -1.73 2.30 13.38
N SER A 62 -2.63 2.42 14.37
CA SER A 62 -3.09 1.31 15.21
C SER A 62 -3.86 0.28 14.40
N GLU A 63 -3.50 -0.99 14.58
CA GLU A 63 -3.71 -2.16 13.71
C GLU A 63 -5.16 -2.58 13.36
N ASN A 64 -6.17 -1.77 13.67
CA ASN A 64 -7.58 -2.10 13.44
C ASN A 64 -8.10 -1.51 12.13
N TYR A 65 -7.51 -1.93 11.02
CA TYR A 65 -7.96 -1.54 9.70
C TYR A 65 -9.05 -2.48 9.20
N ASP A 66 -10.19 -1.90 8.81
CA ASP A 66 -11.20 -2.64 8.05
C ASP A 66 -10.85 -2.59 6.56
N PHE A 67 -10.25 -3.69 6.08
CA PHE A 67 -9.94 -3.88 4.67
C PHE A 67 -11.09 -4.51 3.87
N ASP A 68 -12.21 -4.87 4.52
CA ASP A 68 -13.39 -5.42 3.82
C ASP A 68 -14.03 -4.38 2.90
N ILE A 69 -13.73 -3.09 3.11
CA ILE A 69 -14.11 -2.03 2.18
C ILE A 69 -13.64 -2.31 0.74
N PHE A 70 -12.52 -3.03 0.57
CA PHE A 70 -12.00 -3.39 -0.75
C PHE A 70 -12.73 -4.56 -1.41
N ASN A 71 -13.56 -5.32 -0.68
CA ASN A 71 -14.40 -6.36 -1.26
C ASN A 71 -15.44 -5.77 -2.22
N GLN A 72 -15.82 -4.50 -2.02
CA GLN A 72 -16.75 -3.80 -2.90
C GLN A 72 -16.19 -3.59 -4.32
N LEU A 73 -14.86 -3.59 -4.48
CA LEU A 73 -14.20 -3.40 -5.77
C LEU A 73 -14.35 -4.61 -6.70
N GLU A 74 -14.63 -5.79 -6.16
CA GLU A 74 -14.79 -7.03 -6.91
C GLU A 74 -15.90 -6.96 -7.96
N ASN A 75 -16.99 -6.27 -7.63
CA ASN A 75 -18.12 -6.09 -8.53
C ASN A 75 -17.78 -5.21 -9.74
N ILE A 76 -16.66 -4.47 -9.70
CA ILE A 76 -16.23 -3.55 -10.75
C ILE A 76 -15.23 -4.24 -11.67
N ASN A 77 -14.19 -4.82 -11.08
CA ASN A 77 -13.15 -5.55 -11.78
C ASN A 77 -12.50 -6.51 -10.79
N SER A 78 -12.51 -7.81 -11.09
CA SER A 78 -11.90 -8.84 -10.23
C SER A 78 -10.40 -9.06 -10.47
N ASN A 79 -9.83 -8.40 -11.49
CA ASN A 79 -8.44 -8.56 -11.92
C ASN A 79 -7.48 -7.67 -11.11
N TYR A 80 -7.52 -7.79 -9.77
CA TYR A 80 -6.64 -7.04 -8.88
C TYR A 80 -6.19 -7.86 -7.67
N ALA A 81 -5.04 -7.45 -7.12
CA ALA A 81 -4.50 -7.93 -5.87
C ALA A 81 -4.22 -6.76 -4.93
N ILE A 82 -4.22 -7.03 -3.63
CA ILE A 82 -3.94 -6.04 -2.59
C ILE A 82 -3.00 -6.68 -1.57
N THR A 83 -1.85 -6.03 -1.34
CA THR A 83 -0.97 -6.34 -0.21
C THR A 83 -0.82 -5.10 0.65
N VAL A 84 -1.06 -5.27 1.94
CA VAL A 84 -0.87 -4.24 2.96
C VAL A 84 0.47 -4.46 3.64
N TYR A 85 1.20 -3.37 3.87
CA TYR A 85 2.48 -3.34 4.55
C TYR A 85 2.35 -2.38 5.73
N HIS A 86 2.40 -2.90 6.95
CA HIS A 86 2.38 -2.08 8.14
C HIS A 86 3.77 -1.52 8.39
N LEU A 87 3.88 -0.20 8.38
CA LEU A 87 5.13 0.51 8.59
C LEU A 87 5.52 0.49 10.07
N ASN A 88 6.79 0.22 10.34
CA ASN A 88 7.36 0.33 11.67
C ASN A 88 7.59 1.80 12.03
N THR A 89 6.54 2.45 12.55
CA THR A 89 6.59 3.86 12.93
C THR A 89 7.69 4.17 13.92
N ASP A 90 8.03 3.23 14.82
CA ASP A 90 9.09 3.41 15.80
C ASP A 90 10.45 3.53 15.12
N TYR A 91 10.74 2.63 14.16
CA TYR A 91 11.96 2.72 13.36
C TYR A 91 12.02 4.02 12.56
N PHE A 92 10.94 4.39 11.87
CA PHE A 92 10.90 5.64 11.10
C PHE A 92 11.03 6.89 11.97
N SER A 93 10.60 6.85 13.23
CA SER A 93 10.77 7.95 14.19
C SER A 93 12.23 8.16 14.60
N THR A 94 13.09 7.14 14.48
CA THR A 94 14.53 7.26 14.76
C THR A 94 15.32 7.87 13.60
N LEU A 95 14.74 7.88 12.40
CA LEU A 95 15.36 8.50 11.25
C LEU A 95 15.30 10.02 11.41
N GLN A 96 16.40 10.72 11.11
CA GLN A 96 16.40 12.17 11.05
C GLN A 96 15.48 12.65 9.93
N THR A 97 14.22 12.89 10.28
CA THR A 97 13.30 13.66 9.46
C THR A 97 13.50 15.12 9.85
N THR A 98 13.64 16.00 8.87
CA THR A 98 13.26 17.39 9.14
C THR A 98 11.79 17.32 9.52
N SER A 99 11.38 17.95 10.61
CA SER A 99 10.04 17.85 11.25
C SER A 99 8.84 18.22 10.37
N TYR A 100 9.03 18.31 9.06
CA TYR A 100 8.09 18.72 8.02
C TYR A 100 7.41 17.55 7.29
N PHE A 101 7.88 16.30 7.43
CA PHE A 101 7.32 15.16 6.68
C PHE A 101 6.74 14.08 7.61
N THR A 102 5.58 13.54 7.22
CA THR A 102 4.98 12.40 7.92
C THR A 102 5.73 11.10 7.58
N ILE A 103 5.67 10.13 8.49
CA ILE A 103 6.29 8.80 8.31
C ILE A 103 5.82 8.13 7.01
N ALA A 104 4.54 8.27 6.66
CA ALA A 104 3.98 7.74 5.41
C ALA A 104 4.65 8.36 4.17
N CYS A 105 4.91 9.68 4.17
CA CYS A 105 5.65 10.33 3.09
C CYS A 105 7.09 9.81 2.98
N THR A 106 7.77 9.61 4.12
CA THR A 106 9.14 9.05 4.14
C THR A 106 9.16 7.62 3.62
N ALA A 107 8.20 6.78 4.01
CA ALA A 107 8.10 5.40 3.58
C ALA A 107 7.78 5.26 2.08
N GLY A 108 6.87 6.08 1.55
CA GLY A 108 6.60 6.12 0.11
C GLY A 108 7.85 6.43 -0.72
N CYS A 109 8.63 7.43 -0.31
CA CYS A 109 9.91 7.77 -0.95
C CYS A 109 10.96 6.67 -0.81
N ALA A 110 11.01 5.98 0.33
CA ALA A 110 11.96 4.89 0.57
C ALA A 110 11.63 3.61 -0.20
N TYR A 111 10.35 3.30 -0.46
CA TYR A 111 9.91 2.06 -1.12
C TYR A 111 9.86 2.12 -2.65
N LEU A 112 9.68 3.31 -3.24
CA LEU A 112 9.66 3.51 -4.70
C LEU A 112 10.82 2.84 -5.46
N PRO A 113 12.09 2.89 -4.99
CA PRO A 113 13.19 2.22 -5.70
C PRO A 113 13.21 0.69 -5.56
N TYR A 114 12.45 0.09 -4.64
CA TYR A 114 12.45 -1.36 -4.39
C TYR A 114 11.30 -2.11 -5.10
N LEU A 115 10.33 -1.39 -5.67
CA LEU A 115 9.25 -1.95 -6.49
C LEU A 115 9.55 -1.90 -8.00
N ALA A 116 10.72 -1.40 -8.39
CA ALA A 116 11.17 -1.33 -9.77
C ALA A 116 12.06 -2.53 -10.18
N ILE A 117 11.98 -3.67 -9.47
CA ILE A 117 12.69 -4.92 -9.78
C ILE A 117 11.67 -6.03 -10.03
#